data_AF-A0A430QDL7-F1
#
_entry.id   AF-A0A430QDL7-F1
#
_cell.length_a   1.000
_cell.length_b   1.000
_cell.length_c   1.000
_cell.angle_alpha   90.00
_cell.angle_beta   90.00
_cell.angle_gamma   90.00
#
_symmetry.space_group_name_H-M   'P 1'
#
loop_
_entity.id
_entity.type
_entity.pdbx_description
1 polymer ?
#
loop_
_entity_poly.entity_id
_entity_poly.type
_entity_poly.pdbx_seq_one_letter_code
_entity_poly.pdbx_strand_id
1 'polypeptide(L)'
;MFSFYDSSKSSTYRPNGSIYNVHYLDSVYSGFWSVDTIRINSLEIRNQAFAEVRSIFNLDYLSDKYDGIIGMSTRRVSKYGNIPVFPNILQNFPNMDLVFT
;
A
#
# COMPACT_ATOMS: atom_id res chain seq x y z
N MET A 1 -1.19 -6.99 18.54
CA MET A 1 -0.48 -5.69 18.62
C MET A 1 -0.09 -5.34 17.19
N PHE A 2 -0.68 -4.30 16.61
CA PHE A 2 -0.42 -3.90 15.23
C PHE A 2 1.06 -3.53 15.04
N SER A 3 1.66 -4.00 13.96
CA SER A 3 3.01 -3.58 13.58
C SER A 3 2.93 -2.40 12.63
N PHE A 4 3.29 -1.20 13.12
CA PHE A 4 3.34 -0.02 12.27
C PHE A 4 4.65 -0.02 11.47
N TYR A 5 4.53 0.34 10.20
CA TYR A 5 5.69 0.63 9.37
C TYR A 5 6.50 1.81 9.93
N ASP A 6 7.82 1.65 9.95
CA ASP A 6 8.78 2.64 10.45
C ASP A 6 9.81 2.93 9.36
N SER A 7 9.60 4.05 8.66
CA SER A 7 10.46 4.46 7.53
C SER A 7 11.91 4.69 7.92
N SER A 8 12.19 5.02 9.19
CA SER A 8 13.56 5.23 9.66
C SER A 8 14.43 3.97 9.62
N LYS A 9 13.79 2.79 9.54
CA LYS A 9 14.46 1.49 9.46
C LYS A 9 14.64 0.96 8.04
N SER A 10 14.10 1.66 7.03
CA SER A 10 14.18 1.22 5.63
C SER A 10 15.22 2.01 4.86
N SER A 11 16.16 1.29 4.23
CA SER A 11 17.19 1.89 3.37
C SER A 11 16.69 2.21 1.96
N THR A 12 15.53 1.67 1.54
CA THR A 12 14.92 1.93 0.24
C THR A 12 13.76 2.92 0.30
N TYR A 13 13.41 3.39 1.50
CA TYR A 13 12.37 4.39 1.72
C TYR A 13 12.66 5.67 0.96
N ARG A 14 11.60 6.22 0.37
CA ARG A 14 11.57 7.54 -0.24
C ARG A 14 10.33 8.29 0.24
N PRO A 15 10.48 9.52 0.75
CA PRO A 15 9.33 10.31 1.16
C PRO A 15 8.48 10.69 -0.06
N ASN A 16 7.16 10.64 0.11
CA ASN A 16 6.20 11.29 -0.79
C ASN A 16 5.45 12.39 -0.03
N GLY A 17 4.88 12.06 1.13
CA GLY A 17 4.31 13.04 2.07
C GLY A 17 2.95 13.62 1.67
N SER A 18 2.46 13.34 0.45
CA SER A 18 1.11 13.73 0.05
C SER A 18 0.07 13.10 0.97
N ILE A 19 -0.92 13.86 1.40
CA ILE A 19 -1.95 13.41 2.33
C ILE A 19 -3.01 12.59 1.58
N TYR A 20 -3.60 11.61 2.25
CA TYR A 20 -4.79 10.92 1.77
C TYR A 20 -5.89 10.87 2.84
N ASN A 21 -7.13 10.83 2.37
CA ASN A 21 -8.32 10.60 3.17
C ASN A 21 -9.33 9.73 2.38
N VAL A 22 -9.64 8.55 2.89
CA VAL A 22 -10.52 7.57 2.24
C VAL A 22 -11.60 7.13 3.19
N HIS A 23 -12.84 7.23 2.72
CA HIS A 23 -13.97 6.53 3.30
C HIS A 23 -14.00 5.12 2.73
N TYR A 24 -14.03 4.12 3.61
CA TYR A 24 -14.24 2.74 3.24
C TYR A 24 -15.17 2.11 4.29
N LEU A 25 -16.33 1.65 3.82
CA LEU A 25 -17.46 1.28 4.68
C LEU A 25 -17.78 2.42 5.67
N ASP A 26 -17.97 2.09 6.94
CA ASP A 26 -18.29 3.02 8.02
C ASP A 26 -17.05 3.63 8.68
N SER A 27 -15.89 3.51 8.03
CA SER A 27 -14.61 3.95 8.56
C SER A 27 -13.94 5.01 7.68
N VAL A 28 -13.19 5.91 8.32
CA VAL A 28 -12.37 6.91 7.63
C VAL A 28 -10.90 6.64 7.92
N TYR A 29 -10.14 6.35 6.88
CA TYR A 29 -8.70 6.13 6.93
C TYR A 29 -7.98 7.37 6.41
N SER A 30 -7.04 7.89 7.20
CA SER A 30 -6.23 9.03 6.79
C SER A 30 -4.77 8.90 7.22
N GLY A 31 -3.91 9.61 6.50
CA GLY A 31 -2.47 9.56 6.69
C GLY A 31 -1.74 10.19 5.50
N PHE A 32 -0.59 9.64 5.15
CA PHE A 32 0.22 10.13 4.04
C PHE A 32 0.79 9.00 3.19
N TRP A 33 1.18 9.36 1.96
CA TRP A 33 1.83 8.45 1.04
C TRP A 33 3.33 8.35 1.32
N SER A 34 3.84 7.13 1.19
CA SER A 34 5.25 6.78 1.21
C SER A 34 5.59 5.94 -0.01
N VAL A 35 6.87 5.90 -0.38
CA VAL A 35 7.37 5.03 -1.44
C VAL A 35 8.46 4.15 -0.86
N ASP A 36 8.38 2.85 -1.09
CA ASP A 36 9.42 1.90 -0.65
C ASP A 36 9.44 0.67 -1.56
N THR A 37 10.35 -0.27 -1.28
CA THR A 37 10.35 -1.61 -1.86
C THR A 37 9.45 -2.51 -1.04
N ILE A 38 8.45 -3.12 -1.68
CA ILE A 38 7.61 -4.15 -1.06
C ILE A 38 8.13 -5.51 -1.46
N ARG A 39 8.31 -6.41 -0.50
CA ARG A 39 8.64 -7.81 -0.75
C ARG A 39 7.40 -8.68 -0.56
N ILE A 40 7.00 -9.41 -1.61
CA ILE A 40 5.98 -10.45 -1.54
C ILE A 40 6.64 -11.76 -1.95
N ASN A 41 6.88 -12.65 -0.98
CA ASN A 41 7.66 -13.85 -1.17
C ASN A 41 9.05 -13.54 -1.78
N SER A 42 9.38 -14.06 -2.97
CA SER A 42 10.63 -13.79 -3.69
C SER A 42 10.60 -12.53 -4.55
N LEU A 43 9.44 -11.86 -4.67
CA LEU A 43 9.30 -10.67 -5.51
C LEU A 43 9.69 -9.42 -4.73
N GLU A 44 10.75 -8.74 -5.19
CA GLU A 44 11.13 -7.41 -4.74
C GLU A 44 10.54 -6.33 -5.66
N ILE A 45 9.43 -5.74 -5.24
CA ILE A 45 8.66 -4.76 -6.02
C ILE A 45 9.14 -3.38 -5.62
N ARG A 46 9.98 -2.77 -6.47
CA ARG A 46 10.60 -1.46 -6.19
C ARG A 46 9.64 -0.32 -6.49
N ASN A 47 9.91 0.84 -5.86
CA ASN A 47 9.19 2.10 -6.09
C ASN A 47 7.67 2.00 -5.91
N GLN A 48 7.21 1.18 -4.95
CA GLN A 48 5.79 1.03 -4.68
C GLN A 48 5.32 2.14 -3.77
N ALA A 49 4.37 2.95 -4.23
CA ALA A 49 3.67 3.91 -3.39
C ALA A 49 2.62 3.19 -2.53
N PHE A 50 2.58 3.47 -1.23
CA PHE A 50 1.58 2.94 -0.31
C PHE A 50 1.22 4.00 0.75
N ALA A 51 0.05 3.82 1.35
CA ALA A 51 -0.49 4.72 2.35
C ALA A 51 -0.06 4.27 3.75
N GLU A 52 0.60 5.15 4.50
CA GLU A 52 0.82 4.97 5.93
C GLU A 52 -0.40 5.52 6.69
N VAL A 53 -1.19 4.61 7.26
CA VAL A 53 -2.37 4.98 8.05
C VAL A 53 -1.93 5.60 9.37
N ARG A 54 -2.37 6.83 9.64
CA ARG A 54 -2.07 7.58 10.87
C ARG A 54 -3.30 7.84 11.73
N SER A 55 -4.49 7.79 11.14
CA SER A 55 -5.75 7.89 11.87
C SER A 55 -6.82 7.03 11.21
N ILE A 56 -7.57 6.31 12.04
CA ILE A 56 -8.74 5.53 11.67
C ILE A 56 -9.88 6.00 12.57
N PHE A 57 -10.96 6.48 11.97
CA PHE A 57 -12.19 6.74 12.70
C PHE A 57 -13.11 5.52 12.56
N ASN A 58 -13.61 5.02 13.69
CA ASN A 58 -14.24 3.71 13.92
C ASN A 58 -13.24 2.56 14.23
N LEU A 59 -13.43 1.91 15.39
CA LEU A 59 -12.48 0.99 16.03
C LEU A 59 -12.70 -0.48 15.66
N ASP A 60 -13.65 -0.80 14.76
CA ASP A 60 -13.90 -2.18 14.31
C ASP A 60 -12.60 -2.85 13.78
N TYR A 61 -11.68 -2.05 13.24
CA TYR A 61 -10.33 -2.45 12.83
C TYR A 61 -9.49 -3.11 13.94
N LEU A 62 -9.74 -2.82 15.23
CA LEU A 62 -8.99 -3.42 16.35
C LEU A 62 -9.22 -4.94 16.49
N SER A 63 -10.30 -5.45 15.90
CA SER A 63 -10.65 -6.87 15.92
C SER A 63 -10.11 -7.65 14.71
N ASP A 64 -9.58 -6.94 13.71
CA ASP A 64 -9.12 -7.54 12.47
C ASP A 64 -7.80 -8.30 12.65
N LYS A 65 -7.67 -9.42 11.93
CA LYS A 65 -6.46 -10.27 11.95
C LYS A 65 -5.39 -9.82 10.94
N TYR A 66 -5.59 -8.70 10.26
CA TYR A 66 -4.71 -8.19 9.21
C TYR A 66 -4.24 -6.75 9.52
N ASP A 67 -3.02 -6.41 9.11
CA ASP A 67 -2.40 -5.10 9.38
C ASP A 67 -2.62 -4.07 8.24
N GLY A 68 -3.20 -4.49 7.11
CA GLY A 68 -3.42 -3.59 5.98
C GLY A 68 -4.05 -4.28 4.75
N ILE A 69 -4.20 -3.50 3.67
CA ILE A 69 -4.87 -3.91 2.43
C ILE A 69 -3.92 -3.72 1.24
N ILE A 70 -3.86 -4.71 0.35
CA ILE A 70 -3.15 -4.62 -0.93
C ILE A 70 -4.16 -4.47 -2.07
N GLY A 71 -4.11 -3.31 -2.74
CA GLY A 71 -4.90 -3.08 -3.95
C GLY A 71 -4.29 -3.79 -5.17
N MET A 72 -5.02 -4.77 -5.73
CA MET A 72 -4.59 -5.57 -6.88
C MET A 72 -5.25 -5.14 -8.21
N SER A 73 -6.10 -4.11 -8.18
CA SER A 73 -6.80 -3.62 -9.37
C SER A 73 -5.90 -2.76 -10.27
N THR A 74 -6.47 -2.30 -11.38
CA THR A 74 -5.77 -1.46 -12.35
C THR A 74 -5.55 -0.04 -11.83
N ARG A 75 -4.59 0.69 -12.41
CA ARG A 75 -4.35 2.10 -12.09
C ARG A 75 -5.58 3.00 -12.32
N ARG A 76 -6.51 2.62 -13.21
CA ARG A 76 -7.69 3.42 -13.56
C ARG A 76 -8.60 3.71 -12.36
N VAL A 77 -8.63 2.81 -11.36
CA VAL A 77 -9.47 2.96 -10.16
C VAL A 77 -8.69 3.44 -8.94
N SER A 78 -7.41 3.82 -9.12
CA SER A 78 -6.61 4.39 -8.04
C SER A 78 -7.01 5.83 -7.78
N LYS A 79 -7.73 6.09 -6.68
CA LYS A 79 -8.25 7.42 -6.29
C LYS A 79 -7.18 8.52 -6.31
N TYR A 80 -5.94 8.18 -5.97
CA TYR A 80 -4.81 9.12 -5.87
C TYR A 80 -3.80 8.98 -7.03
N GLY A 81 -4.12 8.20 -8.06
CA GLY A 81 -3.28 8.06 -9.26
C GLY A 81 -1.99 7.23 -9.08
N ASN A 82 -1.70 6.79 -7.85
CA ASN A 82 -0.60 5.87 -7.54
C ASN A 82 -0.78 4.53 -8.26
N ILE A 83 0.32 3.92 -8.68
CA ILE A 83 0.33 2.62 -9.36
C ILE A 83 0.03 1.52 -8.31
N PRO A 84 -1.06 0.74 -8.44
CA PRO A 84 -1.33 -0.38 -7.55
C PRO A 84 -0.27 -1.48 -7.67
N VAL A 85 -0.26 -2.42 -6.73
CA VAL A 85 0.82 -3.41 -6.60
C VAL A 85 0.93 -4.30 -7.84
N PHE A 86 -0.18 -4.85 -8.33
CA PHE A 86 -0.12 -5.77 -9.48
C PHE A 86 0.43 -5.12 -10.76
N PRO A 87 -0.06 -3.94 -11.22
CA PRO A 87 0.58 -3.24 -12.33
C PRO A 87 2.06 -2.90 -12.11
N ASN A 88 2.50 -2.68 -10.86
CA ASN A 88 3.91 -2.43 -10.56
C ASN A 88 4.76 -3.72 -10.60
N ILE A 89 4.20 -4.86 -10.18
CA ILE A 89 4.83 -6.19 -10.38
C ILE A 89 5.13 -6.39 -11.86
N LEU A 90 4.15 -6.15 -12.74
CA LEU A 90 4.33 -6.33 -14.19
C LEU A 90 5.38 -5.39 -14.80
N GLN A 91 5.60 -4.21 -14.20
CA GLN A 91 6.68 -3.30 -14.60
C GLN A 91 8.07 -3.77 -14.13
N ASN A 92 8.17 -4.33 -12.91
CA ASN A 92 9.42 -4.85 -12.36
C ASN A 92 9.80 -6.21 -12.97
N PHE A 93 8.81 -7.00 -13.39
CA PHE A 93 8.96 -8.36 -13.89
C PHE A 93 8.22 -8.52 -15.23
N PRO A 94 8.75 -7.97 -16.33
CA PRO A 94 8.04 -7.89 -17.63
C PRO A 94 7.78 -9.26 -18.30
N ASN A 95 8.44 -10.33 -17.83
CA ASN A 95 8.26 -11.69 -18.34
C ASN A 95 7.31 -12.54 -17.48
N MET A 96 6.68 -11.95 -16.45
CA MET A 96 5.71 -12.64 -15.61
C MET A 96 4.35 -12.69 -16.30
N ASP A 97 3.62 -13.79 -16.10
CA ASP A 97 2.25 -13.90 -16.62
C ASP A 97 1.36 -12.77 -16.09
N LEU A 98 0.48 -12.27 -16.96
CA LEU A 98 -0.45 -11.18 -16.66
C LEU A 98 -1.66 -11.64 -15.80
N VAL A 99 -1.51 -12.75 -15.08
CA VAL A 99 -2.57 -13.40 -14.30
C VAL A 99 -2.03 -13.74 -12.92
N PHE A 100 -2.87 -13.56 -11.90
CA PHE A 100 -2.67 -14.08 -10.54
C PHE A 100 -3.94 -14.81 -10.12
N THR A 101 -3.80 -15.88 -9.32
CA THR A 101 -4.89 -16.72 -8.83
C THR A 101 -4.70 -17.05 -7.36
#